data_AF-A0A973H7U6-F1
#
_entry.id   AF-A0A973H7U6-F1
#
_cell.length_a   1.000
_cell.length_b   1.000
_cell.length_c   1.000
_cell.angle_alpha   90.00
_cell.angle_beta   90.00
_cell.angle_gamma   90.00
#
_symmetry.space_group_name_H-M   'P 1'
#
loop_
_entity.id
_entity.type
_entity.pdbx_description
1 polymer ?
#
loop_
_entity_poly.entity_id
_entity_poly.type
_entity_poly.pdbx_seq_one_letter_code
_entity_poly.pdbx_strand_id
1 'polypeptide(L)'
;MKRRYGDSGQVAVEFLGMTPIIIVTLVLVWQFVLVGYTFTLAGHAADEAVRAGTASEGQAACEEAGLKDLPGAWQGDAEVNCTADGTYVTAEVSLKVPVLFPGAIGFPFTVEGHAGAVQEEKD
;
A
#
# COMPACT_ATOMS: atom_id res chain seq x y z
N MET A 1 38.99 46.34 -18.18
CA MET A 1 38.26 45.11 -18.58
C MET A 1 37.46 44.62 -17.37
N LYS A 2 36.15 44.92 -17.27
CA LYS A 2 35.29 44.48 -16.15
C LYS A 2 34.74 43.09 -16.49
N ARG A 3 35.17 42.06 -15.76
CA ARG A 3 34.64 40.69 -15.91
C ARG A 3 33.19 40.67 -15.41
N ARG A 4 32.25 40.29 -16.28
CA ARG A 4 30.88 39.91 -15.92
C ARG A 4 30.94 38.56 -15.23
N TYR A 5 30.82 38.54 -13.90
CA TYR A 5 30.75 37.32 -13.08
C TYR A 5 29.33 37.09 -12.52
N GLY A 6 28.30 37.59 -13.20
CA GLY A 6 26.93 37.66 -12.67
C GLY A 6 25.93 36.64 -13.26
N ASP A 7 26.08 36.25 -14.53
CA ASP A 7 25.01 35.48 -15.22
C ASP A 7 24.98 34.00 -14.85
N SER A 8 26.12 33.37 -14.55
CA SER A 8 26.18 31.93 -14.27
C SER A 8 25.65 31.55 -12.88
N GLY A 9 25.61 32.50 -11.94
CA GLY A 9 25.12 32.28 -10.57
C GLY A 9 23.62 32.56 -10.41
N GLN A 10 23.05 33.45 -11.21
CA GLN A 10 21.65 33.83 -11.11
C GLN A 10 20.72 32.66 -11.46
N VAL A 11 21.04 31.93 -12.53
CA VAL A 11 20.29 30.74 -12.94
C VAL A 11 20.35 29.67 -11.84
N ALA A 12 21.51 29.42 -11.24
CA ALA A 12 21.66 28.45 -10.16
C ALA A 12 20.82 28.80 -8.91
N VAL A 13 20.71 30.08 -8.56
CA VAL A 13 19.90 30.54 -7.41
C VAL A 13 18.40 30.40 -7.68
N GLU A 14 17.94 30.70 -8.91
CA GLU A 14 16.54 30.49 -9.32
C GLU A 14 16.16 29.01 -9.31
N PHE A 15 17.05 28.13 -9.80
CA PHE A 15 16.86 26.68 -9.72
C PHE A 15 16.82 26.17 -8.28
N LEU A 16 17.67 26.71 -7.39
CA LEU A 16 17.65 26.33 -5.98
C LEU A 16 16.34 26.73 -5.28
N GLY A 17 15.68 27.79 -5.75
CA GLY A 17 14.37 28.20 -5.25
C GLY A 17 13.22 27.25 -5.63
N MET A 18 13.23 26.73 -6.86
CA MET A 18 12.19 25.79 -7.34
C MET A 18 12.46 24.34 -6.92
N THR A 19 13.72 23.96 -6.67
CA THR A 19 14.11 22.58 -6.35
C THR A 19 13.35 22.00 -5.15
N PRO A 20 13.19 22.70 -4.00
CA PRO A 20 12.40 22.18 -2.88
C PRO A 20 10.94 21.90 -3.25
N ILE A 21 10.32 22.79 -4.04
CA ILE A 21 8.93 22.61 -4.50
C ILE A 21 8.82 21.38 -5.39
N ILE A 22 9.73 21.23 -6.35
CA ILE A 22 9.77 20.07 -7.25
C ILE A 22 9.90 18.78 -6.44
N ILE A 23 10.81 18.74 -5.46
CA ILE A 23 11.00 17.57 -4.58
C ILE A 23 9.70 17.27 -3.83
N VAL A 24 9.06 18.25 -3.19
CA VAL A 24 7.79 18.04 -2.47
C VAL A 24 6.71 17.51 -3.43
N THR A 25 6.58 18.06 -4.63
CA THR A 25 5.63 17.57 -5.63
C THR A 25 5.92 16.13 -6.04
N LEU A 26 7.17 15.78 -6.31
CA LEU A 26 7.56 14.41 -6.64
C LEU A 26 7.26 13.44 -5.50
N VAL A 27 7.47 13.86 -4.26
CA VAL A 27 7.12 13.06 -3.08
C VAL A 27 5.61 12.85 -2.99
N LEU A 28 4.80 13.88 -3.22
CA LEU A 28 3.33 13.76 -3.22
C LEU A 28 2.85 12.82 -4.32
N VAL A 29 3.36 12.97 -5.56
CA VAL A 29 3.04 12.06 -6.67
C VAL A 29 3.44 10.64 -6.31
N TRP A 30 4.62 10.45 -5.72
CA TRP A 30 5.07 9.15 -5.25
C TRP A 30 4.16 8.56 -4.18
N GLN A 31 3.69 9.37 -3.21
CA GLN A 31 2.74 8.91 -2.21
C GLN A 31 1.43 8.43 -2.84
N PHE A 32 0.90 9.12 -3.86
CA PHE A 32 -0.29 8.64 -4.57
C PHE A 32 -0.06 7.29 -5.27
N VAL A 33 1.13 7.06 -5.82
CA VAL A 33 1.50 5.76 -6.39
C VAL A 33 1.50 4.67 -5.31
N LEU A 34 2.06 4.92 -4.13
CA LEU A 34 2.05 3.97 -3.02
C LEU A 34 0.64 3.64 -2.53
N VAL A 35 -0.24 4.64 -2.46
CA VAL A 35 -1.66 4.42 -2.12
C VAL A 35 -2.32 3.49 -3.14
N GLY A 36 -2.20 3.81 -4.44
CA GLY A 36 -2.76 2.99 -5.51
C GLY A 36 -2.22 1.55 -5.51
N TYR A 37 -0.91 1.40 -5.29
CA TYR A 37 -0.29 0.08 -5.17
C TYR A 37 -0.83 -0.70 -3.97
N THR A 38 -1.07 -0.03 -2.83
CA THR A 38 -1.63 -0.67 -1.63
C THR A 38 -3.06 -1.15 -1.86
N PHE A 39 -3.89 -0.42 -2.61
CA PHE A 39 -5.23 -0.91 -3.02
C PHE A 39 -5.15 -2.19 -3.83
N THR A 40 -4.25 -2.26 -4.82
CA THR A 40 -4.05 -3.48 -5.62
C THR A 40 -3.58 -4.63 -4.74
N LEU A 41 -2.69 -4.37 -3.79
CA LEU A 41 -2.15 -5.38 -2.89
C LEU A 41 -3.21 -5.91 -1.91
N ALA A 42 -4.01 -5.03 -1.31
CA ALA A 42 -5.08 -5.43 -0.39
C ALA A 42 -6.14 -6.28 -1.09
N GLY A 43 -6.52 -5.93 -2.32
CA GLY A 43 -7.44 -6.74 -3.12
C GLY A 43 -6.89 -8.14 -3.44
N HIS A 44 -5.63 -8.22 -3.90
CA HIS A 44 -4.99 -9.51 -4.17
C HIS A 44 -4.89 -10.39 -2.92
N ALA A 45 -4.53 -9.79 -1.79
CA ALA A 45 -4.47 -10.50 -0.51
C ALA A 45 -5.84 -11.00 -0.05
N ALA A 46 -6.91 -10.21 -0.22
CA ALA A 46 -8.27 -10.62 0.13
C ALA A 46 -8.75 -11.80 -0.73
N ASP A 47 -8.50 -11.76 -2.04
CA ASP A 47 -8.86 -12.85 -2.95
C ASP A 47 -8.16 -14.17 -2.58
N GLU A 48 -6.85 -14.10 -2.28
CA GLU A 48 -6.07 -15.27 -1.90
C GLU A 48 -6.47 -15.81 -0.51
N ALA A 49 -6.78 -14.92 0.44
CA ALA A 49 -7.30 -15.29 1.75
C ALA A 49 -8.63 -16.04 1.64
N VAL A 50 -9.62 -15.48 0.91
CA VAL A 50 -10.92 -16.14 0.70
C VAL A 50 -10.75 -17.52 0.07
N ARG A 51 -9.87 -17.65 -0.94
CA ARG A 51 -9.64 -18.92 -1.62
C ARG A 51 -9.11 -20.01 -0.68
N ALA A 52 -8.20 -19.65 0.23
CA ALA A 52 -7.74 -20.58 1.25
C ALA A 52 -8.84 -20.90 2.27
N GLY A 53 -9.64 -19.90 2.67
CA GLY A 53 -10.76 -20.08 3.59
C GLY A 53 -11.88 -20.97 3.06
N THR A 54 -12.20 -20.91 1.77
CA THR A 54 -13.22 -21.78 1.15
C THR A 54 -12.73 -23.21 0.96
N ALA A 55 -11.42 -23.45 0.84
CA ALA A 55 -10.82 -24.78 0.63
C ALA A 55 -10.87 -25.70 1.87
N SER A 56 -11.71 -25.40 2.87
CA SER A 56 -11.86 -26.10 4.15
C SER A 56 -10.59 -26.12 5.03
N GLU A 57 -9.60 -25.26 4.74
CA GLU A 57 -8.36 -25.14 5.52
C GLU A 57 -8.53 -24.31 6.80
N GLY A 58 -9.69 -23.66 6.97
CA GLY A 58 -10.07 -22.92 8.18
C GLY A 58 -9.45 -21.53 8.29
N GLN A 59 -9.72 -20.86 9.42
CA GLN A 59 -9.35 -19.46 9.65
C GLN A 59 -7.83 -19.21 9.56
N ALA A 60 -7.02 -20.09 10.15
CA ALA A 60 -5.57 -19.91 10.21
C ALA A 60 -4.92 -19.92 8.82
N ALA A 61 -5.40 -20.79 7.93
CA ALA A 61 -4.92 -20.85 6.55
C ALA A 61 -5.35 -19.61 5.74
N CYS A 62 -6.55 -19.07 6.02
CA CYS A 62 -7.02 -17.83 5.41
C CYS A 62 -6.13 -16.64 5.77
N GLU A 63 -5.82 -16.48 7.07
CA GLU A 63 -4.92 -15.42 7.56
C GLU A 63 -3.49 -15.57 7.00
N GLU A 64 -2.94 -16.78 7.01
CA GLU A 64 -1.61 -17.04 6.45
C GLU A 64 -1.56 -16.76 4.95
N ALA A 65 -2.59 -17.17 4.19
CA ALA A 65 -2.68 -16.94 2.75
C ALA A 65 -2.81 -15.45 2.40
N GLY A 66 -3.53 -14.67 3.20
CA GLY A 66 -3.63 -13.22 3.03
C GLY A 66 -2.33 -12.47 3.31
N LEU A 67 -1.46 -13.00 4.18
CA LEU A 67 -0.21 -12.35 4.58
C LEU A 67 1.01 -12.78 3.76
N LYS A 68 1.06 -14.02 3.27
CA LYS A 68 2.28 -14.62 2.69
C LYS A 68 2.87 -13.84 1.51
N ASP A 69 2.03 -13.24 0.67
CA ASP A 69 2.44 -12.57 -0.57
C ASP A 69 2.61 -11.05 -0.41
N LEU A 70 2.36 -10.52 0.79
CA LEU A 70 2.58 -9.10 1.06
C LEU A 70 4.09 -8.79 1.08
N PRO A 71 4.55 -7.66 0.54
CA PRO A 71 5.92 -7.22 0.74
C PRO A 71 6.18 -6.86 2.21
N GLY A 72 7.41 -7.02 2.68
CA GLY A 72 7.75 -6.80 4.10
C GLY A 72 7.41 -5.41 4.65
N ALA A 73 7.34 -4.37 3.81
CA ALA A 73 6.93 -3.02 4.21
C ALA A 73 5.44 -2.89 4.55
N TRP A 74 4.60 -3.85 4.14
CA TRP A 74 3.16 -3.90 4.44
C TRP A 74 2.82 -5.02 5.44
N GLN A 75 3.59 -6.11 5.49
CA GLN A 75 3.34 -7.25 6.37
C GLN A 75 3.23 -6.89 7.86
N GLY A 76 4.10 -6.02 8.37
CA GLY A 76 4.21 -5.76 9.81
C GLY A 76 2.99 -5.06 10.44
N ASP A 77 2.18 -4.38 9.61
CA ASP A 77 1.00 -3.61 10.02
C ASP A 77 -0.28 -4.12 9.33
N ALA A 78 -0.21 -5.28 8.67
CA ALA A 78 -1.34 -5.87 7.97
C ALA A 78 -2.28 -6.57 8.96
N GLU A 79 -3.58 -6.36 8.79
CA GLU A 79 -4.61 -7.10 9.51
C GLU A 79 -5.44 -7.88 8.48
N VAL A 80 -5.63 -9.18 8.71
CA VAL A 80 -6.46 -10.06 7.89
C VAL A 80 -7.56 -10.62 8.77
N ASN A 81 -8.81 -10.41 8.38
CA ASN A 81 -9.97 -10.93 9.08
C ASN A 81 -10.79 -11.77 8.11
N CYS A 82 -10.88 -13.06 8.40
CA CYS A 82 -11.72 -13.97 7.65
C CYS A 82 -12.97 -14.33 8.46
N THR A 83 -14.10 -14.43 7.79
CA THR A 83 -15.39 -14.79 8.40
C THR A 83 -16.08 -15.81 7.52
N ALA A 84 -16.58 -16.88 8.14
CA ALA A 84 -17.40 -17.89 7.46
C ALA A 84 -18.82 -17.79 8.01
N ASP A 85 -19.79 -17.56 7.12
CA ASP A 85 -21.22 -17.55 7.43
C ASP A 85 -21.97 -18.53 6.54
N GLY A 86 -22.31 -19.68 7.12
CA GLY A 86 -22.99 -20.77 6.42
C GLY A 86 -22.19 -21.25 5.20
N THR A 87 -22.66 -20.89 4.01
CA THR A 87 -22.04 -21.26 2.73
C THR A 87 -21.16 -20.17 2.12
N TYR A 88 -20.90 -19.06 2.81
CA TYR A 88 -20.06 -17.97 2.31
C TYR A 88 -18.83 -17.78 3.20
N VAL A 89 -17.67 -17.56 2.58
CA VAL A 89 -16.44 -17.12 3.23
C VAL A 89 -16.10 -15.73 2.71
N THR A 90 -15.89 -14.79 3.62
CA THR A 90 -15.45 -13.43 3.34
C THR A 90 -14.08 -13.19 3.97
N ALA A 91 -13.22 -12.44 3.29
CA ALA A 91 -11.96 -11.96 3.84
C ALA A 91 -11.83 -10.46 3.64
N GLU A 92 -11.40 -9.80 4.70
CA GLU A 92 -11.11 -8.39 4.79
C GLU A 92 -9.63 -8.24 5.13
N VAL A 93 -8.91 -7.48 4.30
CA VAL A 93 -7.47 -7.23 4.46
C VAL A 93 -7.23 -5.74 4.57
N SER A 94 -6.72 -5.31 5.72
CA SER A 94 -6.39 -3.93 6.02
C SER A 94 -4.88 -3.72 5.98
N LEU A 95 -4.42 -2.84 5.10
CA LEU A 95 -3.01 -2.52 4.89
C LEU A 95 -2.72 -1.04 5.14
N LYS A 96 -1.62 -0.74 5.83
CA LYS A 96 -1.14 0.64 5.97
C LYS A 96 -0.25 1.04 4.79
N VAL A 97 -0.48 2.22 4.25
CA VAL A 97 0.36 2.77 3.17
C VAL A 97 1.69 3.27 3.76
N PRO A 98 2.85 2.76 3.32
CA PRO A 98 4.14 3.19 3.82
C PRO A 98 4.48 4.61 3.37
N VAL A 99 5.17 5.36 4.22
CA VAL A 99 5.56 6.75 3.97
C VAL A 99 7.03 6.80 3.54
N LEU A 100 7.35 7.59 2.51
CA LEU A 100 8.72 7.71 1.99
C LEU A 100 9.68 8.40 2.99
N PHE A 101 9.15 9.27 3.86
CA PHE A 101 9.91 9.99 4.87
C PHE A 101 9.33 9.72 6.27
N PRO A 102 9.89 8.76 7.03
CA PRO A 102 9.47 8.55 8.41
C PRO A 102 9.75 9.81 9.24
N GLY A 103 8.70 10.49 9.69
CA GLY A 103 8.76 11.69 10.55
C GLY A 103 8.17 12.99 9.98
N ALA A 104 7.79 13.03 8.70
CA ALA A 104 7.32 14.26 8.04
C ALA A 104 5.78 14.46 8.05
N ILE A 105 5.09 13.98 9.10
CA ILE A 105 3.63 13.73 9.24
C ILE A 105 3.35 12.22 9.05
N GLY A 106 2.88 11.54 10.12
CA GLY A 106 2.41 10.17 10.01
C GLY A 106 1.21 10.13 9.05
N PHE A 107 1.30 9.35 7.98
CA PHE A 107 0.23 9.24 6.99
C PHE A 107 -0.75 8.16 7.48
N PRO A 108 -1.96 8.51 7.96
CA PRO A 108 -2.81 7.59 8.72
C PRO A 108 -3.82 6.87 7.81
N PHE A 109 -3.44 6.57 6.56
CA PHE A 109 -4.35 5.95 5.61
C PHE A 109 -4.19 4.43 5.62
N THR A 110 -5.17 3.77 6.22
CA THR A 110 -5.41 2.34 6.05
C THR A 110 -6.21 2.15 4.76
N VAL A 111 -5.82 1.15 3.97
CA VAL A 111 -6.51 0.73 2.76
C VAL A 111 -7.07 -0.66 3.01
N GLU A 112 -8.33 -0.85 2.70
CA GLU A 112 -9.07 -2.10 2.91
C GLU A 112 -9.34 -2.78 1.57
N GLY A 113 -9.06 -4.09 1.52
CA GLY A 113 -9.44 -5.00 0.45
C GLY A 113 -10.49 -5.99 0.96
N HIS A 114 -11.54 -6.21 0.19
CA HIS A 114 -12.67 -7.05 0.58
C HIS A 114 -12.95 -8.06 -0.53
N ALA A 115 -13.05 -9.34 -0.17
CA ALA A 115 -13.43 -10.42 -1.08
C ALA A 115 -14.41 -11.38 -0.40
N GLY A 116 -15.23 -12.08 -1.19
CA GLY A 116 -16.13 -13.11 -0.71
C GLY A 116 -16.42 -14.18 -1.75
N ALA A 117 -16.47 -15.45 -1.32
CA ALA A 117 -16.77 -16.59 -2.18
C ALA A 117 -17.65 -17.63 -1.47
N VAL A 118 -18.35 -18.44 -2.26
CA VAL A 118 -19.17 -19.55 -1.76
C VAL A 118 -18.25 -20.71 -1.37
N GLN A 119 -18.52 -21.33 -0.23
CA GLN A 119 -17.87 -22.55 0.25
C GLN A 119 -18.39 -23.72 -0.59
N GLU A 120 -17.50 -24.32 -1.37
CA GLU A 120 -17.83 -25.51 -2.16
C GLU A 120 -17.95 -26.70 -1.20
N GLU A 121 -19.12 -27.35 -1.14
CA GLU A 121 -19.27 -28.63 -0.45
C GLU A 121 -18.41 -29.67 -1.17
N LYS A 122 -17.41 -30.21 -0.48
CA LYS A 122 -16.71 -31.43 -0.93
C LYS A 122 -17.63 -32.62 -0.63
N ASP A 123 -18.31 -33.10 -1.66
CA ASP A 123 -18.90 -34.45 -1.72
C ASP A 123 -17.83 -35.55 -1.64
#